data_AF-A0A8J6FI67-F1
#
_entry.id   AF-A0A8J6FI67-F1
#
_cell.length_a   1.000
_cell.length_b   1.000
_cell.length_c   1.000
_cell.angle_alpha   90.00
_cell.angle_beta   90.00
_cell.angle_gamma   90.00
#
_symmetry.space_group_name_H-M   'P 1'
#
loop_
_entity.id
_entity.type
_entity.pdbx_description
1 polymer ?
#
loop_
_entity_poly.entity_id
_entity_poly.type
_entity_poly.pdbx_seq_one_letter_code
_entity_poly.pdbx_strand_id
1 'polypeptide(L)'
;MELRYWGGDWGLPSVHPECLVVLAYAKFGGAPLTLNPVDYTWASSQGIVPILTYEDEIITKPANILTFCRKHKYNADYVLSAREGSDTLAYIALLEERLLPAIVHTFWVDSDNYSSVTRPWYASRIPFPLRFYLPGKMSREALNRILVTKGQPPLYSMNEVEAQIYKDAKECLNLLSNRLGTSQFFFGDTPTTLDAFVFGFLAPLYKARLLKVQLQEHLKQLPNLCDFCDHILCLYFTEHAEDG
;
A
#
# COMPACT_ATOMS: atom_id res chain seq x y z
N MET A 1 -13.19 17.16 0.61
CA MET A 1 -13.16 15.69 0.51
C MET A 1 -12.52 15.16 1.77
N GLU A 2 -13.24 14.39 2.58
CA GLU A 2 -12.70 13.85 3.82
C GLU A 2 -12.20 12.43 3.58
N LEU A 3 -10.93 12.17 3.89
CA LEU A 3 -10.35 10.84 3.77
C LEU A 3 -10.12 10.27 5.17
N ARG A 4 -10.79 9.15 5.46
CA ARG A 4 -10.46 8.32 6.61
C ARG A 4 -9.41 7.29 6.21
N TYR A 5 -8.31 7.24 6.96
CA TYR A 5 -7.13 6.42 6.63
C TYR A 5 -6.39 5.94 7.88
N TRP A 6 -5.59 4.88 7.75
CA TRP A 6 -4.70 4.45 8.85
C TRP A 6 -3.56 5.45 9.01
N GLY A 7 -3.31 5.93 10.23
CA GLY A 7 -2.29 6.95 10.50
C GLY A 7 -0.85 6.54 10.11
N GLY A 8 0.03 7.52 10.16
CA GLY A 8 1.45 7.37 9.82
C GLY A 8 2.31 6.76 10.93
N ASP A 9 3.43 6.17 10.51
CA ASP A 9 4.57 5.74 11.32
C ASP A 9 5.75 5.41 10.39
N TRP A 10 6.93 5.14 10.96
CA TRP A 10 8.15 4.74 10.23
C TRP A 10 8.64 5.77 9.19
N GLY A 11 8.27 7.05 9.38
CA GLY A 11 8.52 8.11 8.41
C GLY A 11 7.60 8.07 7.18
N LEU A 12 6.48 7.32 7.25
CA LEU A 12 5.44 7.27 6.23
C LEU A 12 4.18 8.00 6.72
N PRO A 13 3.42 8.62 5.81
CA PRO A 13 2.14 9.26 6.17
C PRO A 13 1.06 8.22 6.53
N SER A 14 1.20 6.97 6.07
CA SER A 14 0.36 5.82 6.42
C SER A 14 1.17 4.53 6.34
N VAL A 15 0.97 3.61 7.29
CA VAL A 15 1.58 2.27 7.21
C VAL A 15 0.76 1.29 6.36
N HIS A 16 -0.52 1.59 6.12
CA HIS A 16 -1.39 0.71 5.33
C HIS A 16 -1.21 1.01 3.84
N PRO A 17 -0.88 0.00 3.00
CA PRO A 17 -0.53 0.23 1.60
C PRO A 17 -1.63 0.93 0.81
N GLU A 18 -2.87 0.46 0.91
CA GLU A 18 -4.01 1.03 0.18
C GLU A 18 -4.29 2.49 0.55
N CYS A 19 -4.09 2.86 1.82
CA CYS A 19 -4.23 4.25 2.27
C CYS A 19 -3.12 5.12 1.69
N LEU A 20 -1.90 4.58 1.64
CA LEU A 20 -0.74 5.27 1.09
C LEU A 20 -0.88 5.51 -0.42
N VAL A 21 -1.45 4.56 -1.18
CA VAL A 21 -1.78 4.75 -2.61
C VAL A 21 -2.71 5.95 -2.79
N VAL A 22 -3.79 6.03 -2.00
CA VAL A 22 -4.77 7.12 -2.10
C VAL A 22 -4.13 8.46 -1.73
N LEU A 23 -3.34 8.51 -0.66
CA LEU A 23 -2.64 9.74 -0.23
C LEU A 23 -1.64 10.22 -1.29
N ALA A 24 -0.83 9.32 -1.84
CA ALA A 24 0.13 9.64 -2.90
C ALA A 24 -0.59 10.14 -4.15
N TYR A 25 -1.63 9.42 -4.60
CA TYR A 25 -2.41 9.83 -5.77
C TYR A 25 -3.05 11.21 -5.60
N ALA A 26 -3.61 11.48 -4.41
CA ALA A 26 -4.21 12.76 -4.11
C ALA A 26 -3.19 13.90 -4.11
N LYS A 27 -1.98 13.68 -3.58
CA LYS A 27 -0.88 14.65 -3.64
C LYS A 27 -0.42 14.90 -5.08
N PHE A 28 -0.28 13.84 -5.88
CA PHE A 28 0.11 13.94 -7.30
C PHE A 28 -0.93 14.71 -8.13
N GLY A 29 -2.22 14.45 -7.88
CA GLY A 29 -3.32 15.15 -8.55
C GLY A 29 -3.67 16.51 -7.95
N GLY A 30 -3.00 16.95 -6.88
CA GLY A 30 -3.31 18.21 -6.18
C GLY A 30 -4.70 18.25 -5.54
N ALA A 31 -5.26 17.11 -5.15
CA ALA A 31 -6.59 17.03 -4.57
C ALA A 31 -6.61 17.56 -3.12
N PRO A 32 -7.53 18.49 -2.77
CA PRO A 32 -7.67 18.98 -1.42
C PRO A 32 -8.38 17.93 -0.55
N LEU A 33 -7.58 17.18 0.21
CA LEU A 33 -8.07 16.18 1.17
C LEU A 33 -7.96 16.70 2.60
N THR A 34 -9.06 16.60 3.32
CA THR A 34 -9.08 16.71 4.78
C THR A 34 -8.78 15.32 5.34
N LEU A 35 -7.65 15.20 6.03
CA LEU A 35 -7.13 13.93 6.52
C LEU A 35 -7.67 13.63 7.91
N ASN A 36 -8.45 12.56 8.03
CA ASN A 36 -9.02 12.10 9.29
C ASN A 36 -8.42 10.72 9.63
N PRO A 37 -7.35 10.65 10.45
CA PRO A 37 -6.79 9.37 10.83
C PRO A 37 -7.84 8.51 11.55
N VAL A 38 -7.70 7.19 11.42
CA VAL A 38 -8.48 6.25 12.23
C VAL A 38 -8.06 6.41 13.68
N ASP A 39 -8.93 7.06 14.44
CA ASP A 39 -8.75 7.30 15.88
C ASP A 39 -9.36 6.18 16.74
N TYR A 40 -9.20 6.32 18.05
CA TYR A 40 -9.85 5.56 19.12
C TYR A 40 -11.40 5.62 19.11
N THR A 41 -12.03 6.12 18.06
CA THR A 41 -13.48 6.21 17.96
C THR A 41 -14.07 4.94 17.34
N TRP A 42 -15.28 4.57 17.76
CA TRP A 42 -15.99 3.38 17.26
C TRP A 42 -16.45 3.51 15.79
N ALA A 43 -16.27 4.68 15.19
CA ALA A 43 -16.55 4.94 13.78
C ALA A 43 -15.67 4.07 12.83
N SER A 44 -14.59 3.49 13.35
CA SER A 44 -13.68 2.57 12.65
C SER A 44 -14.06 1.08 12.79
N SER A 45 -15.22 0.77 13.37
CA SER A 45 -15.66 -0.59 13.74
C SER A 45 -15.63 -1.64 12.63
N GLN A 46 -15.67 -1.23 11.36
CA GLN A 46 -15.62 -2.17 10.24
C GLN A 46 -14.19 -2.62 9.86
N GLY A 47 -13.17 -1.81 10.19
CA GLY A 47 -11.76 -2.07 9.79
C GLY A 47 -11.48 -1.90 8.29
N ILE A 48 -12.47 -1.44 7.50
CA ILE A 48 -12.36 -1.23 6.06
C ILE A 48 -11.94 0.21 5.82
N VAL A 49 -10.68 0.42 5.46
CA VAL A 49 -10.04 1.73 5.30
C VAL A 49 -9.02 1.59 4.16
N PRO A 50 -8.91 2.52 3.18
CA PRO A 50 -9.40 3.89 3.17
C PRO A 50 -10.89 4.06 2.81
N ILE A 51 -11.52 5.09 3.41
CA ILE A 51 -12.88 5.54 3.09
C ILE A 51 -12.83 7.02 2.72
N LEU A 52 -13.33 7.37 1.54
CA LEU A 52 -13.55 8.75 1.15
C LEU A 52 -15.01 9.13 1.41
N THR A 53 -15.22 10.24 2.09
CA THR A 53 -16.52 10.86 2.28
C THR A 53 -16.52 12.22 1.58
N TYR A 54 -17.45 12.40 0.65
CA TYR A 54 -17.67 13.66 -0.03
C TYR A 54 -19.17 13.93 -0.08
N GLU A 55 -19.60 15.00 0.59
CA GLU A 55 -21.03 15.29 0.79
C GLU A 55 -21.71 14.07 1.44
N ASP A 56 -22.64 13.42 0.74
CA ASP A 56 -23.35 12.21 1.23
C ASP A 56 -22.84 10.90 0.59
N GLU A 57 -21.82 10.95 -0.26
CA GLU A 57 -21.25 9.76 -0.90
C GLU A 57 -20.11 9.16 -0.06
N ILE A 58 -20.24 7.87 0.24
CA ILE A 58 -19.21 7.07 0.92
C ILE A 58 -18.59 6.11 -0.10
N ILE A 59 -17.31 6.32 -0.40
CA ILE A 59 -16.58 5.54 -1.40
C ILE A 59 -15.48 4.75 -0.70
N THR A 60 -15.46 3.46 -0.98
CA THR A 60 -14.48 2.52 -0.44
C THR A 60 -13.65 1.90 -1.55
N LYS A 61 -12.47 1.38 -1.19
CA LYS A 61 -11.43 0.81 -2.06
C LYS A 61 -10.63 1.88 -2.84
N PRO A 62 -9.29 1.75 -2.92
CA PRO A 62 -8.44 2.71 -3.63
C PRO A 62 -8.85 2.96 -5.08
N ALA A 63 -9.11 1.91 -5.87
CA ALA A 63 -9.44 2.07 -7.29
C ALA A 63 -10.70 2.92 -7.53
N ASN A 64 -11.72 2.77 -6.67
CA ASN A 64 -12.93 3.57 -6.75
C ASN A 64 -12.69 5.01 -6.33
N ILE A 65 -11.90 5.22 -5.26
CA ILE A 65 -11.52 6.55 -4.77
C ILE A 65 -10.72 7.30 -5.85
N LEU A 66 -9.75 6.64 -6.48
CA LEU A 66 -8.98 7.21 -7.59
C LEU A 66 -9.90 7.57 -8.77
N THR A 67 -10.84 6.69 -9.13
CA THR A 67 -11.82 6.97 -10.18
C THR A 67 -12.70 8.16 -9.83
N PHE A 68 -13.08 8.33 -8.57
CA PHE A 68 -13.81 9.49 -8.09
C PHE A 68 -12.98 10.77 -8.21
N CYS A 69 -11.72 10.77 -7.75
CA CYS A 69 -10.82 11.91 -7.90
C CYS A 69 -10.68 12.32 -9.37
N ARG A 70 -10.54 11.36 -10.29
CA ARG A 70 -10.49 11.60 -11.74
C ARG A 70 -11.76 12.30 -12.25
N LYS A 71 -12.95 11.86 -11.81
CA LYS A 71 -14.23 12.51 -12.17
C LYS A 71 -14.30 13.96 -11.69
N HIS A 72 -13.71 14.26 -10.54
CA HIS A 72 -13.65 15.61 -9.95
C HIS A 72 -12.48 16.46 -10.47
N LYS A 73 -11.86 16.09 -11.60
CA LYS A 73 -10.73 16.79 -12.27
C LYS A 73 -9.40 16.75 -11.52
N TYR A 74 -9.26 15.85 -10.55
CA TYR A 74 -7.99 15.56 -9.89
C TYR A 74 -7.40 14.29 -10.49
N ASN A 75 -6.70 14.43 -11.62
CA ASN A 75 -6.11 13.31 -12.33
C ASN A 75 -4.58 13.45 -12.42
N ALA A 76 -3.84 12.48 -11.89
CA ALA A 76 -2.39 12.41 -12.06
C ALA A 76 -1.97 11.95 -13.46
N ASP A 77 -2.89 11.37 -14.25
CA ASP A 77 -2.58 10.72 -15.53
C ASP A 77 -2.80 11.62 -16.75
N TYR A 78 -2.90 12.95 -16.59
CA TYR A 78 -3.21 13.85 -17.72
C TYR A 78 -2.19 13.80 -18.87
N VAL A 79 -0.94 13.49 -18.55
CA VAL A 79 0.18 13.45 -19.51
C VAL A 79 0.29 12.09 -20.20
N LEU A 80 -0.42 11.06 -19.72
CA LEU A 80 -0.27 9.69 -20.21
C LEU A 80 -0.92 9.49 -21.59
N SER A 81 -0.20 8.81 -22.48
CA SER A 81 -0.75 8.28 -23.71
C SER A 81 -1.68 7.09 -23.46
N ALA A 82 -2.55 6.77 -24.42
CA ALA A 82 -3.45 5.61 -24.31
C ALA A 82 -2.69 4.28 -24.12
N ARG A 83 -1.47 4.18 -24.68
CA ARG A 83 -0.59 3.02 -24.51
C ARG A 83 -0.09 2.94 -23.07
N GLU A 84 0.41 4.03 -22.53
CA GLU A 84 0.91 4.09 -21.15
C GLU A 84 -0.21 3.91 -20.12
N GLY A 85 -1.42 4.37 -20.41
CA GLY A 85 -2.61 4.07 -19.60
C GLY A 85 -2.94 2.57 -19.58
N SER A 86 -2.78 1.88 -20.71
CA SER A 86 -2.95 0.42 -20.78
C SER A 86 -1.83 -0.31 -20.03
N ASP A 87 -0.58 0.14 -20.20
CA ASP A 87 0.57 -0.40 -19.47
C ASP A 87 0.41 -0.20 -17.96
N THR A 88 -0.12 0.95 -17.52
CA THR A 88 -0.43 1.26 -16.12
C THR A 88 -1.36 0.22 -15.52
N LEU A 89 -2.46 -0.11 -16.20
CA LEU A 89 -3.40 -1.13 -15.73
C LEU A 89 -2.74 -2.52 -15.66
N ALA A 90 -1.91 -2.86 -16.64
CA ALA A 90 -1.18 -4.13 -16.65
C ALA A 90 -0.20 -4.24 -15.47
N TYR A 91 0.53 -3.16 -15.16
CA TYR A 91 1.45 -3.13 -14.02
C TYR A 91 0.72 -3.14 -12.68
N ILE A 92 -0.41 -2.44 -12.55
CA ILE A 92 -1.24 -2.50 -11.33
C ILE A 92 -1.74 -3.92 -11.10
N ALA A 93 -2.24 -4.60 -12.14
CA ALA A 93 -2.65 -5.99 -12.04
C ALA A 93 -1.48 -6.91 -11.65
N LEU A 94 -0.28 -6.66 -12.18
CA LEU A 94 0.93 -7.39 -11.81
C LEU A 94 1.28 -7.21 -10.33
N LEU A 95 1.22 -5.97 -9.81
CA LEU A 95 1.46 -5.66 -8.41
C LEU A 95 0.46 -6.36 -7.49
N GLU A 96 -0.84 -6.27 -7.81
CA GLU A 96 -1.91 -6.87 -7.02
C GLU A 96 -1.84 -8.41 -7.02
N GLU A 97 -1.43 -9.02 -8.13
CA GLU A 97 -1.39 -10.48 -8.27
C GLU A 97 -0.09 -11.11 -7.75
N ARG A 98 1.05 -10.44 -7.90
CA ARG A 98 2.38 -11.01 -7.56
C ARG A 98 2.99 -10.42 -6.30
N LEU A 99 2.89 -9.11 -6.08
CA LEU A 99 3.58 -8.44 -4.97
C LEU A 99 2.70 -8.36 -3.71
N LEU A 100 1.43 -8.00 -3.86
CA LEU A 100 0.51 -7.79 -2.75
C LEU A 100 0.33 -9.04 -1.85
N PRO A 101 0.22 -10.28 -2.37
CA PRO A 101 0.12 -11.47 -1.51
C PRO A 101 1.35 -11.64 -0.61
N ALA A 102 2.55 -11.34 -1.12
CA ALA A 102 3.78 -11.45 -0.32
C ALA A 102 3.85 -10.37 0.76
N ILE A 103 3.46 -9.13 0.45
CA ILE A 103 3.37 -8.04 1.46
C ILE A 103 2.37 -8.43 2.55
N VAL A 104 1.17 -8.86 2.17
CA VAL A 104 0.12 -9.27 3.12
C VAL A 104 0.63 -10.43 3.99
N HIS A 105 1.31 -11.41 3.41
CA HIS A 105 1.91 -12.50 4.15
C HIS A 105 2.94 -12.00 5.18
N THR A 106 3.90 -11.18 4.75
CA THR A 106 4.98 -10.65 5.60
C THR A 106 4.45 -9.85 6.80
N PHE A 107 3.38 -9.06 6.64
CA PHE A 107 2.84 -8.24 7.73
C PHE A 107 1.80 -8.95 8.60
N TRP A 108 0.92 -9.78 8.02
CA TRP A 108 -0.28 -10.30 8.70
C TRP A 108 -0.27 -11.79 9.00
N VAL A 109 0.58 -12.58 8.32
CA VAL A 109 0.62 -14.04 8.44
C VAL A 109 1.89 -14.53 9.14
N ASP A 110 3.04 -13.93 8.81
CA ASP A 110 4.31 -14.26 9.46
C ASP A 110 4.26 -13.95 10.96
N SER A 111 4.47 -14.98 11.80
CA SER A 111 4.24 -14.89 13.25
C SER A 111 5.15 -13.88 13.94
N ASP A 112 6.39 -13.79 13.52
CA ASP A 112 7.41 -12.95 14.15
C ASP A 112 7.12 -11.48 13.84
N ASN A 113 6.88 -11.17 12.57
CA ASN A 113 6.54 -9.80 12.14
C ASN A 113 5.16 -9.37 12.66
N TYR A 114 4.17 -10.26 12.64
CA TYR A 114 2.82 -9.94 13.11
C TYR A 114 2.80 -9.63 14.61
N SER A 115 3.47 -10.44 15.43
CA SER A 115 3.48 -10.27 16.89
C SER A 115 4.31 -9.08 17.35
N SER A 116 5.42 -8.79 16.67
CA SER A 116 6.37 -7.73 17.06
C SER A 116 6.00 -6.34 16.52
N VAL A 117 5.53 -6.25 15.27
CA VAL A 117 5.34 -4.97 14.57
C VAL A 117 3.86 -4.71 14.30
N THR A 118 3.22 -5.57 13.51
CA THR A 118 1.89 -5.29 12.96
C THR A 118 0.83 -5.21 14.04
N ARG A 119 0.64 -6.28 14.82
CA ARG A 119 -0.43 -6.34 15.82
C ARG A 119 -0.33 -5.24 16.88
N PRO A 120 0.85 -4.97 17.50
CA PRO A 120 0.96 -3.87 18.47
C PRO A 120 0.62 -2.51 17.87
N TRP A 121 1.07 -2.25 16.64
CA TRP A 121 0.84 -0.98 15.95
C TRP A 121 -0.63 -0.72 15.63
N TYR A 122 -1.33 -1.72 15.08
CA TYR A 122 -2.75 -1.57 14.77
C TYR A 122 -3.59 -1.55 16.06
N ALA A 123 -3.27 -2.41 17.04
CA ALA A 123 -3.99 -2.47 18.31
C ALA A 123 -3.88 -1.17 19.13
N SER A 124 -2.79 -0.41 18.99
CA SER A 124 -2.62 0.87 19.69
C SER A 124 -3.51 1.98 19.17
N ARG A 125 -4.09 1.85 17.96
CA ARG A 125 -4.95 2.83 17.29
C ARG A 125 -6.43 2.44 17.28
N ILE A 126 -6.76 1.29 17.87
CA ILE A 126 -8.12 0.76 17.93
C ILE A 126 -8.63 0.90 19.38
N PRO A 127 -9.88 1.35 19.60
CA PRO A 127 -10.43 1.46 20.94
C PRO A 127 -10.55 0.10 21.65
N PHE A 128 -10.48 0.14 22.97
CA PHE A 128 -10.96 -0.96 23.80
C PHE A 128 -12.49 -1.11 23.63
N PRO A 129 -13.02 -2.34 23.48
CA PRO A 129 -12.34 -3.64 23.51
C PRO A 129 -11.89 -4.17 22.12
N LEU A 130 -12.25 -3.48 21.03
CA LEU A 130 -12.03 -3.94 19.66
C LEU A 130 -10.56 -4.25 19.34
N ARG A 131 -9.59 -3.60 20.00
CA ARG A 131 -8.16 -3.86 19.81
C ARG A 131 -7.73 -5.31 20.02
N PHE A 132 -8.49 -6.09 20.80
CA PHE A 132 -8.19 -7.50 21.06
C PHE A 132 -8.74 -8.44 19.97
N TYR A 133 -9.76 -7.99 19.24
CA TYR A 133 -10.46 -8.79 18.23
C TYR A 133 -10.05 -8.39 16.81
N LEU A 134 -10.02 -7.10 16.50
CA LEU A 134 -9.93 -6.60 15.13
C LEU A 134 -8.60 -6.97 14.43
N PRO A 135 -7.40 -6.83 15.04
CA PRO A 135 -6.17 -7.30 14.42
C PRO A 135 -6.18 -8.81 14.11
N GLY A 136 -6.78 -9.62 14.98
CA GLY A 136 -6.92 -11.06 14.76
C GLY A 136 -7.89 -11.39 13.62
N LYS A 137 -8.99 -10.64 13.50
CA LYS A 137 -9.90 -10.73 12.35
C LYS A 137 -9.18 -10.38 11.05
N MET A 138 -8.42 -9.28 11.02
CA MET A 138 -7.66 -8.82 9.84
C MET A 138 -6.59 -9.84 9.42
N SER A 139 -5.83 -10.39 10.38
CA SER A 139 -4.84 -11.46 10.12
C SER A 139 -5.49 -12.71 9.51
N ARG A 140 -6.65 -13.13 10.03
CA ARG A 140 -7.39 -14.28 9.47
C ARG A 140 -7.92 -14.00 8.07
N GLU A 141 -8.40 -12.80 7.80
CA GLU A 141 -8.86 -12.38 6.46
C GLU A 141 -7.71 -12.35 5.46
N ALA A 142 -6.54 -11.82 5.86
CA ALA A 142 -5.32 -11.84 5.08
C ALA A 142 -4.88 -13.27 4.71
N LEU A 143 -4.85 -14.19 5.69
CA LEU A 143 -4.53 -15.59 5.47
C LEU A 143 -5.53 -16.27 4.53
N ASN A 144 -6.83 -16.07 4.76
CA ASN A 144 -7.88 -16.63 3.92
C ASN A 144 -7.76 -16.15 2.47
N ARG A 145 -7.46 -14.86 2.26
CA ARG A 145 -7.23 -14.30 0.92
C ARG A 145 -6.11 -15.04 0.21
N ILE A 146 -4.95 -15.20 0.87
CA ILE A 146 -3.79 -15.89 0.28
C ILE A 146 -4.14 -17.35 -0.04
N LEU A 147 -4.79 -18.06 0.87
CA LEU A 147 -5.20 -19.46 0.65
C LEU A 147 -6.13 -19.63 -0.55
N VAL A 148 -7.13 -18.75 -0.68
CA VAL A 148 -8.10 -18.82 -1.80
C VAL A 148 -7.43 -18.54 -3.14
N THR A 149 -6.51 -17.57 -3.19
CA THR A 149 -5.86 -17.14 -4.44
C THR A 149 -4.64 -17.97 -4.83
N LYS A 150 -3.84 -18.43 -3.84
CA LYS A 150 -2.52 -19.05 -4.06
C LYS A 150 -2.42 -20.47 -3.51
N GLY A 151 -3.32 -20.89 -2.61
CA GLY A 151 -3.37 -22.25 -2.06
C GLY A 151 -4.05 -23.28 -2.98
N GLN A 152 -4.04 -23.06 -4.29
CA GLN A 152 -4.64 -23.96 -5.28
C GLN A 152 -3.63 -25.02 -5.74
N PRO A 153 -4.08 -26.18 -6.25
CA PRO A 153 -3.19 -27.19 -6.82
C PRO A 153 -2.27 -26.58 -7.89
N PRO A 154 -0.97 -26.94 -7.93
CA PRO A 154 -0.32 -28.10 -7.31
C PRO A 154 0.27 -27.85 -5.91
N LEU A 155 0.00 -26.70 -5.28
CA LEU A 155 0.58 -26.35 -3.98
C LEU A 155 -0.26 -27.00 -2.87
N TYR A 156 0.34 -27.90 -2.10
CA TYR A 156 -0.38 -28.65 -1.05
C TYR A 156 0.02 -28.19 0.36
N SER A 157 1.20 -27.58 0.52
CA SER A 157 1.71 -27.11 1.81
C SER A 157 1.78 -25.59 1.91
N MET A 158 1.54 -25.06 3.10
CA MET A 158 1.69 -23.62 3.39
C MET A 158 3.09 -23.10 3.06
N ASN A 159 4.12 -23.91 3.28
CA ASN A 159 5.51 -23.52 3.02
C ASN A 159 5.78 -23.40 1.51
N GLU A 160 5.12 -24.22 0.69
CA GLU A 160 5.24 -24.15 -0.78
C GLU A 160 4.53 -22.90 -1.31
N VAL A 161 3.35 -22.60 -0.77
CA VAL A 161 2.63 -21.36 -1.07
C VAL A 161 3.48 -20.15 -0.67
N GLU A 162 4.06 -20.16 0.53
CA GLU A 162 4.99 -19.12 1.01
C GLU A 162 6.18 -18.95 0.05
N ALA A 163 6.85 -20.05 -0.32
CA ALA A 163 7.99 -19.98 -1.23
C ALA A 163 7.61 -19.41 -2.61
N GLN A 164 6.44 -19.80 -3.14
CA GLN A 164 5.95 -19.31 -4.42
C GLN A 164 5.61 -17.81 -4.38
N ILE A 165 4.88 -17.34 -3.35
CA ILE A 165 4.53 -15.91 -3.26
C ILE A 165 5.77 -15.03 -3.12
N TYR A 166 6.79 -15.47 -2.37
CA TYR A 166 8.04 -14.72 -2.24
C TYR A 166 8.86 -14.74 -3.53
N LYS A 167 8.88 -15.87 -4.26
CA LYS A 167 9.52 -15.95 -5.58
C LYS A 167 8.86 -14.99 -6.57
N ASP A 168 7.54 -15.06 -6.68
CA ASP A 168 6.72 -14.20 -7.54
C ASP A 168 6.93 -12.71 -7.23
N ALA A 169 6.96 -12.35 -5.94
CA ALA A 169 7.19 -10.98 -5.52
C ALA A 169 8.59 -10.49 -5.89
N LYS A 170 9.64 -11.31 -5.71
CA LYS A 170 11.01 -10.95 -6.12
C LYS A 170 11.13 -10.75 -7.63
N GLU A 171 10.50 -11.62 -8.42
CA GLU A 171 10.42 -11.46 -9.88
C GLU A 171 9.71 -10.15 -10.25
N CYS A 172 8.60 -9.83 -9.59
CA CYS A 172 7.88 -8.58 -9.78
C CYS A 172 8.74 -7.36 -9.45
N LEU A 173 9.47 -7.37 -8.32
CA LEU A 173 10.39 -6.29 -7.94
C LEU A 173 11.49 -6.08 -8.99
N ASN A 174 12.06 -7.16 -9.53
CA ASN A 174 13.06 -7.06 -10.59
C ASN A 174 12.47 -6.46 -11.87
N LEU A 175 11.24 -6.83 -12.25
CA LEU A 175 10.55 -6.24 -13.40
C LEU A 175 10.28 -4.75 -13.22
N LEU A 176 9.86 -4.33 -12.02
CA LEU A 176 9.63 -2.92 -11.69
C LEU A 176 10.95 -2.14 -11.72
N SER A 177 12.02 -2.69 -11.14
CA SER A 177 13.34 -2.08 -11.16
C SER A 177 13.84 -1.91 -12.60
N ASN A 178 13.69 -2.93 -13.44
CA ASN A 178 14.04 -2.84 -14.86
C ASN A 178 13.20 -1.81 -15.61
N ARG A 179 11.90 -1.69 -15.28
CA ARG A 179 11.01 -0.71 -15.92
C ARG A 179 11.35 0.72 -15.50
N LEU A 180 11.63 0.96 -14.22
CA LEU A 180 12.02 2.27 -13.71
C LEU A 180 13.38 2.70 -14.29
N GLY A 181 14.33 1.77 -14.35
CA GLY A 181 15.68 2.01 -14.85
C GLY A 181 16.36 3.12 -14.05
N THR A 182 16.72 4.20 -14.75
CA THR A 182 17.34 5.41 -14.18
C THR A 182 16.37 6.59 -14.05
N SER A 183 15.09 6.38 -14.37
CA SER A 183 14.07 7.43 -14.35
C SER A 183 13.61 7.72 -12.92
N GLN A 184 13.13 8.95 -12.67
CA GLN A 184 12.57 9.32 -11.36
C GLN A 184 11.15 8.78 -11.16
N PHE A 185 10.37 8.68 -12.24
CA PHE A 185 9.03 8.08 -12.28
C PHE A 185 8.89 7.08 -13.42
N PHE A 186 7.86 6.23 -13.39
CA PHE A 186 7.70 5.11 -14.33
C PHE A 186 7.38 5.53 -15.78
N PHE A 187 6.81 6.71 -15.99
CA PHE A 187 6.41 7.23 -17.31
C PHE A 187 6.97 8.63 -17.62
N GLY A 188 8.09 9.02 -16.99
CA GLY A 188 8.79 10.27 -17.29
C GLY A 188 9.08 11.10 -16.04
N ASP A 189 8.83 12.40 -16.12
CA ASP A 189 9.22 13.39 -15.10
C ASP A 189 8.09 13.77 -14.14
N THR A 190 6.85 13.36 -14.40
CA THR A 190 5.69 13.62 -13.54
C THR A 190 5.16 12.33 -12.94
N PRO A 191 4.79 12.31 -11.65
CA PRO A 191 4.24 11.10 -11.05
C PRO A 191 2.84 10.79 -11.59
N THR A 192 2.56 9.50 -11.69
CA THR A 192 1.33 8.97 -12.27
C THR A 192 0.62 8.04 -11.29
N THR A 193 -0.53 7.48 -11.69
CA THR A 193 -1.20 6.44 -10.91
C THR A 193 -0.29 5.25 -10.64
N LEU A 194 0.52 4.83 -11.61
CA LEU A 194 1.42 3.69 -11.41
C LEU A 194 2.40 3.97 -10.28
N ASP A 195 2.99 5.17 -10.26
CA ASP A 195 3.92 5.58 -9.21
C ASP A 195 3.25 5.55 -7.83
N ALA A 196 1.98 5.94 -7.73
CA ALA A 196 1.23 5.91 -6.47
C ALA A 196 1.01 4.48 -5.96
N PHE A 197 0.69 3.54 -6.85
CA PHE A 197 0.53 2.12 -6.49
C PHE A 197 1.87 1.48 -6.10
N VAL A 198 2.93 1.70 -6.89
CA VAL A 198 4.26 1.16 -6.60
C VAL A 198 4.74 1.71 -5.25
N PHE A 199 4.66 3.02 -5.04
CA PHE A 199 5.03 3.65 -3.77
C PHE A 199 4.21 3.10 -2.60
N GLY A 200 2.89 2.99 -2.76
CA GLY A 200 1.99 2.50 -1.72
C GLY A 200 2.32 1.09 -1.23
N PHE A 201 2.76 0.20 -2.13
CA PHE A 201 3.17 -1.16 -1.79
C PHE A 201 4.62 -1.25 -1.30
N LEU A 202 5.56 -0.53 -1.93
CA LEU A 202 6.98 -0.64 -1.61
C LEU A 202 7.36 0.11 -0.33
N ALA A 203 6.80 1.29 -0.08
CA ALA A 203 7.26 2.12 1.02
C ALA A 203 7.02 1.50 2.41
N PRO A 204 5.86 0.87 2.72
CA PRO A 204 5.67 0.16 3.99
C PRO A 204 6.66 -1.00 4.15
N LEU A 205 6.88 -1.77 3.09
CA LEU A 205 7.85 -2.88 3.08
C LEU A 205 9.29 -2.38 3.28
N TYR A 206 9.64 -1.24 2.70
CA TYR A 206 10.97 -0.64 2.78
C TYR A 206 11.27 -0.04 4.16
N LYS A 207 10.33 0.72 4.74
CA LYS A 207 10.53 1.47 5.98
C LYS A 207 10.21 0.70 7.26
N ALA A 208 9.38 -0.34 7.21
CA ALA A 208 9.04 -1.13 8.39
C ALA A 208 10.27 -1.82 9.01
N ARG A 209 10.35 -1.81 10.35
CA ARG A 209 11.40 -2.52 11.10
C ARG A 209 11.00 -3.97 11.37
N LEU A 210 11.01 -4.79 10.32
CA LEU A 210 10.63 -6.20 10.37
C LEU A 210 11.74 -7.07 10.99
N LEU A 211 11.36 -8.16 11.66
CA LEU A 211 12.30 -9.14 12.20
C LEU A 211 12.75 -10.13 11.11
N LYS A 212 11.79 -10.65 10.33
CA LYS A 212 12.06 -11.47 9.15
C LYS A 212 12.06 -10.58 7.92
N VAL A 213 13.24 -10.42 7.33
CA VAL A 213 13.54 -9.39 6.32
C VAL A 213 13.71 -9.92 4.90
N GLN A 214 13.39 -11.18 4.61
CA GLN A 214 13.70 -11.83 3.32
C GLN A 214 13.26 -11.03 2.07
N LEU A 215 12.04 -10.47 2.07
CA LEU A 215 11.55 -9.65 0.96
C LEU A 215 12.11 -8.22 1.00
N GLN A 216 12.30 -7.67 2.20
CA GLN A 216 12.88 -6.35 2.41
C GLN A 216 14.37 -6.30 1.99
N GLU A 217 15.14 -7.35 2.24
CA GLU A 217 16.53 -7.48 1.81
C GLU A 217 16.64 -7.48 0.28
N HIS A 218 15.75 -8.23 -0.40
CA HIS A 218 15.71 -8.21 -1.86
C HIS A 218 15.34 -6.82 -2.41
N LEU A 219 14.40 -6.13 -1.79
CA LEU A 219 14.07 -4.75 -2.16
C LEU A 219 15.26 -3.80 -1.97
N LYS A 220 16.00 -3.93 -0.87
CA LYS A 220 17.20 -3.11 -0.59
C LYS A 220 18.36 -3.37 -1.56
N GLN A 221 18.39 -4.53 -2.23
CA GLN A 221 19.34 -4.81 -3.30
C GLN A 221 19.01 -4.07 -4.62
N LEU A 222 17.82 -3.48 -4.72
CA LEU A 222 17.35 -2.69 -5.87
C LEU A 222 17.35 -1.21 -5.48
N PRO A 223 18.50 -0.51 -5.57
CA PRO A 223 18.65 0.85 -5.06
C PRO A 223 17.72 1.85 -5.76
N ASN A 224 17.48 1.69 -7.06
CA ASN A 224 16.58 2.58 -7.80
C ASN A 224 15.14 2.60 -7.26
N LEU A 225 14.63 1.48 -6.77
CA LEU A 225 13.30 1.43 -6.15
C LEU A 225 13.29 2.03 -4.74
N CYS A 226 14.40 1.93 -4.01
CA CYS A 226 14.56 2.59 -2.71
C CYS A 226 14.63 4.11 -2.89
N ASP A 227 15.47 4.56 -3.82
CA ASP A 227 15.62 5.97 -4.18
C ASP A 227 14.30 6.56 -4.67
N PHE A 228 13.53 5.81 -5.47
CA PHE A 228 12.17 6.18 -5.87
C PHE A 228 11.25 6.43 -4.68
N CYS A 229 11.24 5.54 -3.68
CA CYS A 229 10.42 5.72 -2.48
C CYS A 229 10.85 6.95 -1.66
N ASP A 230 12.15 7.13 -1.47
CA ASP A 230 12.71 8.27 -0.74
C ASP A 230 12.47 9.59 -1.47
N HIS A 231 12.56 9.59 -2.80
CA HIS A 231 12.28 10.74 -3.63
C HIS A 231 10.82 11.20 -3.51
N ILE A 232 9.86 10.27 -3.57
CA ILE A 232 8.43 10.59 -3.39
C ILE A 232 8.16 11.13 -1.98
N LEU A 233 8.75 10.52 -0.94
CA LEU A 233 8.62 11.02 0.43
C LEU A 233 9.18 12.44 0.55
N CYS A 234 10.35 12.68 -0.04
CA CYS A 234 11.01 13.97 -0.02
C CYS A 234 10.19 15.06 -0.71
N LEU A 235 9.62 14.76 -1.88
CA LEU A 235 8.90 15.75 -2.69
C LEU A 235 7.48 16.05 -2.18
N TYR A 236 6.75 15.05 -1.68
CA TYR A 236 5.31 15.19 -1.43
C TYR A 236 4.90 15.12 0.04
N PHE A 237 5.80 14.68 0.93
CA PHE A 237 5.46 14.36 2.32
C PHE A 237 6.42 14.93 3.37
N THR A 238 7.38 15.78 3.00
CA THR A 238 8.32 16.44 3.92
C THR A 238 7.75 17.61 4.73
N GLU A 239 6.58 18.13 4.36
CA GLU A 239 5.98 19.34 4.97
C GLU A 239 5.08 19.10 6.20
N HIS A 240 5.13 17.93 6.85
CA HIS A 240 4.30 17.65 8.04
C HIS A 240 5.10 17.40 9.33
N ALA A 241 6.22 18.12 9.51
CA ALA A 241 6.88 18.25 10.81
C ALA A 241 6.62 19.60 11.51
N GLU A 242 5.90 20.52 10.87
CA GLU A 242 5.51 21.81 11.44
C GLU A 242 3.99 21.93 11.48
N ASP A 243 3.36 21.24 12.43
CA ASP A 243 2.14 21.71 13.09
C ASP A 243 2.07 20.97 14.44
N GLY A 244 2.17 21.75 15.52
CA GLY A 244 2.48 21.32 16.89
C GLY A 244 1.35 20.69 17.69
#